data_AF-A0A836QPI9-F1
#
_entry.id   AF-A0A836QPI9-F1
#
_cell.length_a   1.000
_cell.length_b   1.000
_cell.length_c   1.000
_cell.angle_alpha   90.00
_cell.angle_beta   90.00
_cell.angle_gamma   90.00
#
_symmetry.space_group_name_H-M   'P 1'
#
loop_
_entity.id
_entity.type
_entity.pdbx_description
1 polymer ?
#
loop_
_entity_poly.entity_id
_entity_poly.type
_entity_poly.pdbx_seq_one_letter_code
_entity_poly.pdbx_strand_id
1 'polypeptide(L)'
;MEINCIIQARMGSERLPGKVLLDLTNGKKTIDFLFEQLKSSKLKKKIVAIPENNEDDILFEHLKNSKIPCFRGSSLDVLDRFYRCAKEFSFKPKVHWELAEINGWIDFERGVKLAKSRFSVLRGEASRLERALINFFL
;
A
#
# COMPACT_ATOMS: atom_id res chain seq x y z
N MET A 1 -3.28 -16.21 -7.83
CA MET A 1 -4.02 -14.94 -7.79
C MET A 1 -3.05 -13.81 -8.09
N GLU A 2 -3.42 -12.84 -8.93
CA GLU A 2 -2.56 -11.67 -9.17
C GLU A 2 -2.84 -10.61 -8.09
N ILE A 3 -1.87 -10.42 -7.20
CA ILE A 3 -1.94 -9.42 -6.13
C ILE A 3 -1.13 -8.21 -6.58
N ASN A 4 -1.71 -7.03 -6.40
CA ASN A 4 -1.11 -5.76 -6.77
C ASN A 4 -1.05 -4.81 -5.57
N CYS A 5 -0.16 -3.83 -5.61
CA CYS A 5 0.10 -2.92 -4.52
C CYS A 5 0.06 -1.46 -4.97
N ILE A 6 -0.69 -0.64 -4.22
CA ILE A 6 -0.69 0.82 -4.32
C ILE A 6 0.00 1.35 -3.06
N ILE A 7 1.02 2.16 -3.25
CA ILE A 7 1.88 2.71 -2.20
C ILE A 7 1.53 4.19 -2.07
N GLN A 8 1.08 4.63 -0.90
CA GLN A 8 0.93 6.05 -0.66
C GLN A 8 2.29 6.69 -0.41
N ALA A 9 2.59 7.77 -1.11
CA ALA A 9 3.76 8.60 -0.81
C ALA A 9 3.40 10.09 -0.91
N ARG A 10 3.99 10.91 -0.05
CA ARG A 10 3.86 12.37 -0.08
C ARG A 10 5.08 13.05 0.56
N MET A 11 5.38 14.27 0.15
CA MET A 11 6.43 15.12 0.69
C MET A 11 6.04 15.74 2.04
N GLY A 12 4.76 16.11 2.20
CA GLY A 12 4.19 16.71 3.41
C GLY A 12 4.10 15.75 4.60
N SER A 13 5.22 15.56 5.29
CA SER A 13 5.33 14.72 6.49
C SER A 13 5.65 15.60 7.69
N GLU A 14 4.75 15.63 8.68
CA GLU A 14 4.87 16.51 9.87
C GLU A 14 6.07 16.16 10.75
N ARG A 15 6.36 14.86 10.92
CA ARG A 15 7.41 14.38 11.83
C ARG A 15 8.80 14.33 11.21
N LEU A 16 8.86 14.15 9.89
CA LEU A 16 10.11 14.14 9.12
C LEU A 16 9.78 14.59 7.70
N PRO A 17 9.84 15.91 7.43
CA PRO A 17 9.55 16.47 6.11
C PRO A 17 10.42 15.84 5.03
N GLY A 18 9.84 15.56 3.86
CA GLY A 18 10.60 15.02 2.73
C GLY A 18 11.15 13.60 2.90
N LYS A 19 10.73 12.85 3.92
CA LYS A 19 11.22 11.47 4.21
C LYS A 19 11.27 10.53 3.00
N VAL A 20 10.35 10.69 2.04
CA VAL A 20 10.24 9.85 0.84
C VAL A 20 11.43 10.03 -0.09
N LEU A 21 11.96 11.25 -0.18
CA LEU A 21 13.13 11.62 -0.96
C LEU A 21 14.39 11.82 -0.11
N LEU A 22 14.36 11.38 1.16
CA LEU A 22 15.55 11.41 2.00
C LEU A 22 16.62 10.50 1.39
N ASP A 23 17.84 11.02 1.29
CA ASP A 23 19.00 10.23 0.87
C ASP A 23 19.39 9.28 1.99
N LEU A 24 19.36 7.98 1.72
CA LEU A 24 19.76 6.98 2.72
C LEU A 24 21.22 6.58 2.51
N THR A 25 21.60 6.25 1.27
CA THR A 25 22.99 5.92 0.92
C THR A 25 23.25 6.19 -0.56
N ASN A 26 24.41 6.77 -0.87
CA ASN A 26 24.94 6.92 -2.24
C ASN A 26 23.95 7.50 -3.26
N GLY A 27 23.15 8.51 -2.88
CA GLY A 27 22.22 9.16 -3.80
C GLY A 27 20.87 8.46 -3.93
N LYS A 28 20.73 7.23 -3.40
CA LYS A 28 19.47 6.48 -3.44
C LYS A 28 18.52 7.01 -2.37
N LYS A 29 17.30 7.33 -2.81
CA LYS A 29 16.27 7.87 -1.93
C LYS A 29 15.53 6.74 -1.23
N THR A 30 14.88 7.06 -0.11
CA THR A 30 14.06 6.10 0.66
C THR A 30 13.05 5.35 -0.23
N ILE A 31 12.39 6.04 -1.15
CA ILE A 31 11.42 5.43 -2.05
C ILE A 31 12.05 4.42 -3.02
N ASP A 32 13.29 4.65 -3.44
CA ASP A 32 14.01 3.74 -4.35
C ASP A 32 14.30 2.42 -3.63
N PHE A 33 14.76 2.49 -2.38
CA PHE A 33 14.97 1.30 -1.54
C PHE A 33 13.69 0.50 -1.31
N LEU A 34 12.56 1.17 -1.08
CA LEU A 34 11.27 0.50 -0.97
C LEU A 34 10.94 -0.25 -2.26
N PHE A 35 11.11 0.39 -3.42
CA PHE A 35 10.85 -0.26 -4.71
C PHE A 35 11.78 -1.41 -5.00
N GLU A 36 13.07 -1.29 -4.66
CA GLU A 36 14.04 -2.39 -4.78
C GLU A 36 13.64 -3.60 -3.94
N GLN A 37 13.22 -3.39 -2.69
CA GLN A 37 12.71 -4.47 -1.84
C GLN A 37 11.46 -5.11 -2.45
N LEU A 38 10.52 -4.28 -2.94
CA LEU A 38 9.31 -4.78 -3.56
C LEU A 38 9.57 -5.58 -4.84
N LYS A 39 10.66 -5.34 -5.59
CA LYS A 39 11.01 -6.16 -6.77
C LYS A 39 11.14 -7.65 -6.44
N SER A 40 11.56 -8.00 -5.23
CA SER A 40 11.66 -9.40 -4.78
C SER A 40 10.31 -10.05 -4.41
N SER A 41 9.24 -9.26 -4.26
CA SER A 41 7.91 -9.75 -3.91
C SER A 41 7.17 -10.36 -5.11
N LYS A 42 6.19 -11.23 -4.81
CA LYS A 42 5.27 -11.83 -5.79
C LYS A 42 4.22 -10.86 -6.35
N LEU A 43 4.28 -9.57 -6.00
CA LEU A 43 3.33 -8.56 -6.44
C LEU A 43 3.50 -8.25 -7.93
N LYS A 44 2.42 -8.30 -8.70
CA LYS A 44 2.45 -8.07 -10.16
C LYS A 44 2.67 -6.60 -10.50
N LYS A 45 1.75 -5.73 -10.07
CA LYS A 45 1.86 -4.28 -10.26
C LYS A 45 2.15 -3.57 -8.94
N LYS A 46 3.00 -2.54 -9.00
CA LYS A 46 3.43 -1.70 -7.87
C LYS A 46 3.35 -0.26 -8.35
N ILE A 47 2.42 0.53 -7.79
CA ILE A 47 2.20 1.92 -8.20
C ILE A 47 2.25 2.82 -6.98
N VAL A 48 2.82 4.01 -7.15
CA VAL A 48 2.83 5.04 -6.11
C VAL A 48 1.67 6.00 -6.32
N ALA A 49 0.79 6.14 -5.33
CA ALA A 49 -0.24 7.17 -5.30
C ALA A 49 0.25 8.40 -4.53
N ILE A 50 0.41 9.52 -5.24
CA ILE A 50 0.93 10.78 -4.70
C ILE A 50 -0.11 11.91 -4.78
N PRO A 51 -0.13 12.88 -3.86
CA PRO A 51 -0.97 14.06 -3.98
C PRO A 51 -0.67 14.88 -5.24
N GLU A 52 -1.71 15.50 -5.77
CA GLU A 52 -1.65 16.49 -6.83
C GLU A 52 -1.54 17.89 -6.20
N ASN A 53 -0.33 18.27 -5.81
CA ASN A 53 0.03 19.59 -5.29
C ASN A 53 1.49 19.92 -5.69
N ASN A 54 1.88 21.18 -5.57
CA ASN A 54 3.21 21.62 -6.01
C ASN A 54 4.35 21.03 -5.15
N GLU A 55 4.10 20.75 -3.87
CA GLU A 55 5.10 20.16 -2.96
C GLU A 55 5.54 18.76 -3.42
N ASP A 56 4.61 17.98 -3.98
CA ASP A 56 4.83 16.61 -4.44
C ASP A 56 5.37 16.53 -5.88
N ASP A 57 5.57 17.65 -6.59
CA ASP A 57 6.10 17.67 -7.96
C ASP A 57 7.52 17.10 -8.04
N ILE A 58 8.35 17.39 -7.04
CA ILE A 58 9.73 16.87 -6.97
C ILE A 58 9.71 15.34 -6.84
N LEU A 59 8.78 14.79 -6.06
CA LEU A 59 8.58 13.35 -5.93
C LEU A 59 8.07 12.74 -7.23
N PHE A 60 7.14 13.41 -7.91
CA PHE A 60 6.64 12.96 -9.22
C PHE A 60 7.76 12.86 -10.25
N GLU A 61 8.59 13.91 -10.38
CA GLU A 61 9.70 13.92 -11.33
C GLU A 61 10.76 12.87 -10.99
N HIS A 62 11.07 12.66 -9.69
CA HIS A 62 11.96 11.57 -9.27
C HIS A 62 11.42 10.20 -9.69
N LEU A 63 10.15 9.92 -9.43
CA LEU A 63 9.52 8.64 -9.79
C LEU A 63 9.49 8.44 -11.32
N LYS A 64 9.20 9.50 -12.08
CA LYS A 64 9.20 9.48 -13.55
C LYS A 64 10.60 9.19 -14.11
N ASN A 65 11.64 9.84 -13.59
CA ASN A 65 13.03 9.60 -13.97
C ASN A 65 13.48 8.18 -13.64
N SER A 66 13.06 7.64 -12.49
CA SER A 66 13.31 6.27 -12.06
C SER A 66 12.41 5.22 -12.75
N LYS A 67 11.54 5.64 -13.68
CA LYS A 67 10.56 4.78 -14.39
C LYS A 67 9.66 3.98 -13.45
N ILE A 68 9.33 4.55 -12.30
CA ILE A 68 8.43 3.97 -11.32
C ILE A 68 7.00 4.41 -11.65
N PRO A 69 6.05 3.48 -11.86
CA PRO A 69 4.66 3.82 -12.10
C PRO A 69 4.07 4.62 -10.94
N CYS A 70 3.43 5.75 -11.24
CA CYS A 70 2.79 6.59 -10.23
C CYS A 70 1.47 7.17 -10.75
N PHE A 71 0.61 7.53 -9.81
CA PHE A 71 -0.69 8.16 -10.02
C PHE A 71 -0.79 9.40 -9.15
N ARG A 72 -1.20 10.52 -9.74
CA ARG A 72 -1.51 11.75 -8.99
C ARG A 72 -3.02 11.90 -8.80
N GLY A 73 -3.44 12.31 -7.62
CA GLY A 73 -4.85 12.63 -7.37
C GLY A 73 -5.04 13.48 -6.12
N SER A 74 -6.29 13.59 -5.67
CA SER A 74 -6.70 14.51 -4.60
C SER A 74 -5.75 14.52 -3.41
N SER A 75 -5.32 15.70 -2.95
CA SER A 75 -4.47 15.86 -1.77
C SER A 75 -5.24 15.66 -0.46
N LEU A 76 -6.53 15.95 -0.48
CA LEU A 76 -7.43 15.91 0.68
C LEU A 76 -8.19 14.59 0.79
N ASP A 77 -8.47 13.93 -0.33
CA ASP A 77 -9.20 12.66 -0.36
C ASP A 77 -8.26 11.50 -0.73
N VAL A 78 -7.75 10.84 0.31
CA VAL A 78 -6.89 9.66 0.17
C VAL A 78 -7.65 8.50 -0.47
N LEU A 79 -8.92 8.30 -0.12
CA LEU A 79 -9.69 7.17 -0.61
C LEU A 79 -9.99 7.30 -2.10
N ASP A 80 -10.45 8.48 -2.54
CA ASP A 80 -10.66 8.76 -3.97
C ASP A 80 -9.36 8.59 -4.76
N ARG A 81 -8.23 9.08 -4.24
CA ARG A 81 -6.93 8.92 -4.89
C ARG A 81 -6.57 7.44 -5.08
N PHE A 82 -6.80 6.59 -4.08
CA PHE A 82 -6.58 5.15 -4.21
C PHE A 82 -7.56 4.49 -5.17
N TYR A 83 -8.84 4.87 -5.13
CA TYR A 83 -9.87 4.34 -6.02
C TYR A 83 -9.60 4.69 -7.49
N ARG A 84 -9.22 5.93 -7.78
CA ARG A 84 -8.89 6.39 -9.14
C ARG A 84 -7.58 5.76 -9.63
N CYS A 85 -6.56 5.65 -8.78
CA CYS A 85 -5.36 4.87 -9.07
C CYS A 85 -5.70 3.42 -9.41
N ALA A 86 -6.58 2.80 -8.60
CA ALA A 86 -7.06 1.45 -8.85
C ALA A 86 -7.72 1.34 -10.24
N LYS A 87 -8.63 2.27 -10.55
CA LYS A 87 -9.37 2.29 -11.82
C LYS A 87 -8.48 2.51 -13.04
N GLU A 88 -7.54 3.47 -12.98
CA GLU A 88 -6.65 3.83 -14.09
C GLU A 88 -5.71 2.69 -14.48
N PHE A 89 -5.10 2.03 -13.49
CA PHE A 89 -4.16 0.94 -13.72
C PHE A 89 -4.85 -0.42 -13.92
N SER A 90 -6.17 -0.40 -14.20
CA SER A 90 -7.02 -1.57 -14.43
C SER A 90 -6.94 -2.58 -13.29
N PHE A 91 -6.93 -2.09 -12.06
CA PHE A 91 -7.19 -2.92 -10.90
C PHE A 91 -8.69 -3.19 -10.82
N LYS A 92 -9.06 -4.45 -10.64
CA LYS A 92 -10.40 -4.80 -10.18
C LYS A 92 -10.33 -4.86 -8.65
N PRO A 93 -10.63 -3.76 -7.92
CA PRO A 93 -10.57 -3.78 -6.47
C PRO A 93 -11.54 -4.85 -5.97
N LYS A 94 -11.05 -5.65 -5.03
CA LYS A 94 -11.86 -6.62 -4.30
C LYS A 94 -12.05 -6.11 -2.89
N VAL A 95 -13.23 -6.34 -2.36
CA VAL A 95 -13.59 -6.04 -0.98
C VAL A 95 -12.81 -6.96 -0.03
N HIS A 96 -12.59 -6.50 1.21
CA HIS A 96 -11.69 -7.17 2.14
C HIS A 96 -12.09 -8.63 2.46
N TRP A 97 -13.40 -8.94 2.51
CA TRP A 97 -13.88 -10.31 2.73
C TRP A 97 -13.63 -11.21 1.51
N GLU A 98 -13.77 -10.68 0.29
CA GLU A 98 -13.47 -11.44 -0.93
C GLU A 98 -11.96 -11.73 -1.04
N LEU A 99 -11.11 -10.76 -0.69
CA LEU A 99 -9.67 -10.99 -0.57
C LEU A 99 -9.34 -12.01 0.51
N ALA A 100 -10.03 -11.95 1.64
CA ALA A 100 -9.83 -12.85 2.75
C ALA A 100 -10.19 -14.30 2.40
N GLU A 101 -11.31 -14.52 1.73
CA GLU A 101 -11.77 -15.84 1.31
C GLU A 101 -10.84 -16.46 0.26
N ILE A 102 -10.49 -15.70 -0.78
CA ILE A 102 -9.67 -16.24 -1.88
C ILE A 102 -8.27 -16.64 -1.40
N ASN A 103 -7.72 -15.92 -0.43
CA ASN A 103 -6.41 -16.24 0.13
C ASN A 103 -6.47 -17.18 1.34
N GLY A 104 -7.66 -17.60 1.79
CA GLY A 104 -7.83 -18.42 3.00
C GLY A 104 -7.34 -17.73 4.28
N TRP A 105 -7.36 -16.40 4.29
CA TRP A 105 -6.80 -15.54 5.34
C TRP A 105 -7.75 -15.30 6.50
N ILE A 106 -9.07 -15.29 6.24
CA ILE A 106 -10.08 -15.13 7.29
C ILE A 106 -11.11 -16.24 7.16
N ASP A 107 -11.34 -16.96 8.26
CA ASP A 107 -12.32 -18.04 8.37
C ASP A 107 -13.50 -17.53 9.23
N PHE A 108 -14.53 -17.03 8.55
CA PHE A 108 -15.75 -16.53 9.20
C PHE A 108 -16.59 -17.66 9.79
N GLU A 109 -16.66 -18.82 9.13
CA GLU A 109 -17.46 -19.95 9.57
C GLU A 109 -16.94 -20.51 10.91
N ARG A 110 -15.62 -20.69 11.05
CA ARG A 110 -15.03 -21.06 12.33
C ARG A 110 -15.17 -19.97 13.37
N GLY A 111 -15.06 -18.70 12.99
CA GLY A 111 -15.32 -17.58 13.90
C GLY A 111 -16.69 -17.68 14.55
N VAL A 112 -17.72 -17.93 13.74
CA VAL A 112 -19.10 -18.12 14.22
C VAL A 112 -19.23 -19.36 15.10
N LYS A 113 -18.62 -20.49 14.73
CA LYS A 113 -18.66 -21.73 15.53
C LYS A 113 -17.99 -21.58 16.90
N LEU A 114 -16.92 -20.79 17.00
CA LEU A 114 -16.16 -20.61 18.24
C LEU A 114 -16.78 -19.57 19.17
N ALA A 115 -17.25 -18.45 18.65
CA ALA A 115 -17.59 -17.27 19.45
C ALA A 115 -18.93 -16.60 19.11
N LYS A 116 -19.71 -17.16 18.17
CA LYS A 116 -20.99 -16.64 17.64
C LYS A 116 -20.83 -15.51 16.61
N SER A 117 -21.94 -14.83 16.29
CA SER A 117 -22.00 -13.81 15.24
C SER A 117 -20.96 -12.70 15.42
N ARG A 118 -20.45 -12.18 14.30
CA ARG A 118 -19.45 -11.09 14.20
C ARG A 118 -18.03 -11.44 14.66
N PHE A 119 -17.72 -12.72 14.87
CA PHE A 119 -16.36 -13.18 15.10
C PHE A 119 -15.75 -13.77 13.83
N SER A 120 -14.42 -13.67 13.71
CA SER A 120 -13.65 -14.21 12.59
C SER A 120 -12.33 -14.78 13.09
N VAL A 121 -11.79 -15.78 12.39
CA VAL A 121 -10.47 -16.36 12.70
C VAL A 121 -9.50 -15.98 11.61
N LEU A 122 -8.45 -15.24 11.95
CA LEU A 122 -7.36 -14.92 11.03
C LEU A 122 -6.40 -16.11 10.87
N ARG A 123 -5.84 -16.29 9.68
CA ARG A 123 -4.90 -17.37 9.32
C ARG A 123 -3.76 -16.88 8.45
N GLY A 124 -2.66 -17.64 8.49
CA GLY A 124 -1.54 -17.49 7.56
C GLY A 124 -0.96 -16.08 7.57
N GLU A 125 -0.89 -15.46 6.38
CA GLU A 125 -0.31 -14.12 6.21
C GLU A 125 -1.15 -13.03 6.90
N ALA A 126 -2.48 -13.19 7.00
CA ALA A 126 -3.31 -12.19 7.67
C ALA A 126 -3.06 -12.13 9.19
N SER A 127 -2.89 -13.28 9.86
CA SER A 127 -2.49 -13.29 11.28
C SER A 127 -1.13 -12.65 11.51
N ARG A 128 -0.18 -12.87 10.58
CA ARG A 128 1.16 -12.25 10.65
C ARG A 128 1.09 -10.75 10.42
N LEU A 129 0.28 -10.31 9.46
CA LEU A 129 0.05 -8.90 9.16
C LEU A 129 -0.58 -8.19 10.36
N GLU A 130 -1.63 -8.76 10.95
CA GLU A 130 -2.25 -8.20 12.16
C GLU A 130 -1.23 -8.08 13.30
N ARG A 131 -0.44 -9.14 13.56
CA ARG A 131 0.62 -9.10 14.58
C ARG A 131 1.66 -8.02 14.29
N ALA A 132 2.08 -7.87 13.03
CA ALA A 132 3.04 -6.86 12.62
C ALA A 132 2.48 -5.45 12.79
N LEU A 133 1.19 -5.24 12.50
CA LEU A 133 0.52 -3.97 12.72
C LEU A 133 0.43 -3.63 14.21
N ILE A 134 0.04 -4.60 15.05
CA ILE A 134 0.01 -4.42 16.51
C ILE A 134 1.39 -3.99 17.02
N ASN A 135 2.44 -4.72 16.63
CA ASN A 135 3.82 -4.41 17.05
C ASN A 135 4.39 -3.11 16.46
N PHE A 136 3.80 -2.56 15.40
CA PHE A 136 4.24 -1.31 14.82
C PHE A 136 3.63 -0.09 15.53
N PHE A 137 2.41 -0.25 16.07
CA PHE A 137 1.68 0.84 16.73
C PHE A 137 1.83 0.86 18.25
N LEU A 138 2.17 -0.28 18.87
CA LEU A 138 2.48 -0.41 20.29
C LEU A 138 3.99 -0.56 20.50
#